data_AF-S9PGU9-F1
#
_entry.id   AF-S9PGU9-F1
#
_cell.length_a   1.000
_cell.length_b   1.000
_cell.length_c   1.000
_cell.angle_alpha   90.00
_cell.angle_beta   90.00
_cell.angle_gamma   90.00
#
_symmetry.space_group_name_H-M   'P 1'
#
loop_
_entity.id
_entity.type
_entity.pdbx_description
1 polymer ?
#
loop_
_entity_poly.entity_id
_entity_poly.type
_entity_poly.pdbx_seq_one_letter_code
_entity_poly.pdbx_strand_id
1 'polypeptide(L)'
;MPRGPSFHPILPAAAPTPMPLPLRRFLLSTLLLSACGVPPESTSVSPEESLGNVDAALTVSNIRCVRISLQQLSCSAYAEGGSGPLTPLWQQAYQLSGQWEWRVNMPWSEIAWSHVLYCEAPSASSDSALVQVEFKVRDSAGVESEVKSTSFYCTPESIDLFPELRK
;
A
#
# COMPACT_ATOMS: atom_id res chain seq x y z
N MET A 1 30.37 -46.19 3.88
CA MET A 1 29.76 -45.18 4.78
C MET A 1 30.40 -43.83 4.48
N PRO A 2 29.63 -42.83 4.04
CA PRO A 2 30.18 -41.57 3.53
C PRO A 2 30.56 -40.60 4.67
N ARG A 3 31.67 -39.88 4.47
CA ARG A 3 32.14 -38.77 5.30
C ARG A 3 31.31 -37.52 4.98
N GLY A 4 30.64 -36.95 5.97
CA GLY A 4 29.97 -35.64 5.84
C GLY A 4 30.97 -34.48 5.89
N PRO A 5 30.73 -33.36 5.17
CA PRO A 5 31.61 -32.20 5.21
C PRO A 5 31.42 -31.34 6.46
N SER A 6 32.53 -30.74 6.88
CA SER A 6 32.74 -29.86 8.02
C SER A 6 32.09 -28.49 7.80
N PHE A 7 31.30 -28.01 8.77
CA PHE A 7 30.76 -26.65 8.80
C PHE A 7 31.78 -25.68 9.41
N HIS A 8 32.20 -24.67 8.65
CA HIS A 8 32.90 -23.50 9.17
C HIS A 8 31.92 -22.33 9.32
N PRO A 9 31.91 -21.62 10.46
CA PRO A 9 31.17 -20.37 10.57
C PRO A 9 31.96 -19.22 9.91
N ILE A 10 31.32 -18.50 8.99
CA ILE A 10 31.83 -17.25 8.40
C ILE A 10 31.31 -16.09 9.25
N LEU A 11 32.23 -15.30 9.81
CA LEU A 11 31.97 -14.05 10.54
C LEU A 11 31.20 -13.03 9.69
N PRO A 12 30.25 -12.25 10.25
CA PRO A 12 29.69 -11.11 9.56
C PRO A 12 30.68 -9.93 9.54
N ALA A 13 30.88 -9.36 8.34
CA ALA A 13 31.65 -8.14 8.12
C ALA A 13 30.90 -6.91 8.65
N ALA A 14 31.66 -6.02 9.27
CA ALA A 14 31.20 -4.79 9.90
C ALA A 14 30.53 -3.83 8.91
N ALA A 15 29.42 -3.21 9.35
CA ALA A 15 28.77 -2.11 8.66
C ALA A 15 29.51 -0.78 8.92
N PRO A 16 29.71 0.08 7.91
CA PRO A 16 30.30 1.40 8.09
C PRO A 16 29.28 2.40 8.68
N THR A 17 29.79 3.25 9.57
CA THR A 17 29.08 4.34 10.25
C THR A 17 28.76 5.52 9.30
N PRO A 18 27.62 6.20 9.47
CA PRO A 18 27.37 7.48 8.80
C PRO A 18 28.02 8.65 9.58
N MET A 19 28.84 9.44 8.89
CA MET A 19 29.36 10.73 9.37
C MET A 19 28.36 11.87 9.11
N PRO A 20 28.35 12.91 9.96
CA PRO A 20 27.44 14.05 9.85
C PRO A 20 28.02 15.15 8.95
N LEU A 21 27.18 15.82 8.17
CA LEU A 21 27.56 16.99 7.38
C LEU A 21 26.46 18.07 7.40
N PRO A 22 26.81 19.35 7.08
CA PRO A 22 26.61 20.43 8.04
C PRO A 22 25.48 21.40 7.68
N LEU A 23 25.08 22.12 8.73
CA LEU A 23 24.30 23.35 8.73
C LEU A 23 24.87 24.36 7.71
N ARG A 24 24.10 24.71 6.67
CA ARG A 24 24.44 25.82 5.76
C ARG A 24 23.31 26.85 5.77
N ARG A 25 23.44 27.80 6.70
CA ARG A 25 22.76 29.10 6.66
C ARG A 25 23.12 29.77 5.33
N PHE A 26 22.15 29.90 4.43
CA PHE A 26 22.27 30.83 3.32
C PHE A 26 21.51 32.12 3.66
N LEU A 27 22.25 33.19 3.51
CA LEU A 27 21.95 34.56 3.85
C LEU A 27 20.76 35.05 3.00
N LEU A 28 19.76 35.65 3.66
CA LEU A 28 18.77 36.50 3.01
C LEU A 28 19.52 37.71 2.40
N SER A 29 19.79 37.65 1.11
CA SER A 29 20.19 38.81 0.33
C SER A 29 18.93 39.57 -0.06
N THR A 30 18.80 40.77 0.51
CA THR A 30 17.84 41.80 0.16
C THR A 30 17.87 42.09 -1.35
N LEU A 31 16.80 41.73 -2.06
CA LEU A 31 16.56 42.19 -3.43
C LEU A 31 16.18 43.67 -3.40
N LEU A 32 17.12 44.51 -3.86
CA LEU A 32 16.88 45.90 -4.19
C LEU A 32 16.09 45.96 -5.50
N LEU A 33 14.84 46.41 -5.43
CA LEU A 33 14.07 46.83 -6.60
C LEU A 33 14.75 48.07 -7.21
N SER A 34 15.42 47.92 -8.34
CA SER A 34 15.77 49.02 -9.23
C SER A 34 14.91 48.89 -10.49
N ALA A 35 13.88 49.73 -10.58
CA ALA A 35 13.05 49.89 -11.76
C ALA A 35 13.63 51.03 -12.62
N CYS A 36 14.09 50.71 -13.82
CA CYS A 36 14.43 51.62 -14.92
C CYS A 36 14.59 50.71 -16.15
N GLY A 37 14.01 50.86 -17.34
CA GLY A 37 13.26 51.93 -17.99
C GLY A 37 13.53 51.79 -19.50
N VAL A 38 12.61 51.15 -20.24
CA VAL A 38 12.35 51.13 -21.73
C VAL A 38 13.46 50.64 -22.73
N PRO A 39 13.07 50.10 -23.93
CA PRO A 39 13.78 49.11 -24.77
C PRO A 39 14.50 49.74 -25.99
N PRO A 40 15.26 49.02 -26.86
CA PRO A 40 14.70 48.19 -27.95
C PRO A 40 15.55 46.95 -28.38
N GLU A 41 14.96 46.12 -29.24
CA GLU A 41 15.59 45.18 -30.19
C GLU A 41 16.60 44.13 -29.66
N SER A 42 16.17 42.87 -29.65
CA SER A 42 16.86 41.81 -30.39
C SER A 42 16.03 40.53 -30.36
N THR A 43 15.84 39.97 -31.55
CA THR A 43 15.32 38.64 -31.85
C THR A 43 15.81 37.58 -30.86
N SER A 44 14.91 36.96 -30.12
CA SER A 44 15.16 35.62 -29.59
C SER A 44 13.85 34.85 -29.44
N VAL A 45 13.85 33.72 -30.14
CA VAL A 45 13.02 32.53 -29.99
C VAL A 45 12.34 32.45 -28.62
N SER A 46 11.01 32.47 -28.63
CA SER A 46 10.22 31.91 -27.54
C SER A 46 10.12 30.40 -27.79
N PRO A 47 10.78 29.55 -26.99
CA PRO A 47 10.15 28.29 -26.67
C PRO A 47 9.02 28.65 -25.69
N GLU A 48 7.78 28.37 -26.09
CA GLU A 48 6.71 28.16 -25.13
C GLU A 48 7.12 26.97 -24.26
N GLU A 49 7.89 27.23 -23.21
CA GLU A 49 8.17 26.28 -22.15
C GLU A 49 6.92 26.19 -21.27
N SER A 50 5.80 25.77 -21.87
CA SER A 50 4.73 25.12 -21.14
C SER A 50 5.15 23.68 -20.83
N LEU A 51 6.28 23.53 -20.13
CA LEU A 51 6.48 22.40 -19.24
C LEU A 51 5.62 22.68 -18.02
N GLY A 52 4.30 22.57 -18.21
CA GLY A 52 3.39 22.36 -17.11
C GLY A 52 3.89 21.10 -16.42
N ASN A 53 4.57 21.29 -15.29
CA ASN A 53 4.72 20.24 -14.32
C ASN A 53 3.29 19.98 -13.84
N VAL A 54 2.58 19.13 -14.57
CA VAL A 54 1.34 18.53 -14.07
C VAL A 54 1.85 17.62 -12.97
N ASP A 55 2.02 18.20 -11.77
CA ASP A 55 2.10 17.46 -10.53
C ASP A 55 0.93 16.49 -10.59
N ALA A 56 1.23 15.23 -10.90
CA ALA A 56 0.22 14.19 -10.99
C ALA A 56 -0.50 14.23 -9.64
N ALA A 57 -1.79 14.57 -9.66
CA ALA A 57 -2.57 14.72 -8.45
C ALA A 57 -2.40 13.44 -7.64
N LEU A 58 -1.92 13.56 -6.40
CA LEU A 58 -1.63 12.40 -5.57
C LEU A 58 -2.89 11.53 -5.48
N THR A 59 -2.74 10.25 -5.83
CA THR A 59 -3.85 9.31 -5.79
C THR A 59 -4.12 8.90 -4.34
N VAL A 60 -5.25 9.34 -3.79
CA VAL A 60 -5.67 9.04 -2.42
C VAL A 60 -6.78 8.01 -2.46
N SER A 61 -6.66 6.97 -1.65
CA SER A 61 -7.65 5.89 -1.55
C SER A 61 -8.06 5.64 -0.12
N ASN A 62 -9.22 5.03 0.05
CA ASN A 62 -9.73 4.59 1.34
C ASN A 62 -10.65 3.38 1.19
N ILE A 63 -10.76 2.60 2.27
CA ILE A 63 -11.55 1.38 2.34
C ILE A 63 -12.36 1.38 3.63
N ARG A 64 -13.61 0.91 3.52
CA ARG A 64 -14.48 0.62 4.65
C ARG A 64 -15.05 -0.78 4.48
N CYS A 65 -14.85 -1.63 5.48
CA CYS A 65 -15.47 -2.94 5.53
C CYS A 65 -16.32 -3.08 6.79
N VAL A 66 -17.42 -3.80 6.66
CA VAL A 66 -18.31 -4.15 7.77
C VAL A 66 -18.60 -5.65 7.73
N ARG A 67 -18.63 -6.28 8.90
CA ARG A 67 -19.07 -7.67 9.02
C ARG A 67 -20.58 -7.75 8.82
N ILE A 68 -21.03 -8.54 7.85
CA ILE A 68 -22.46 -8.72 7.54
C ILE A 68 -22.99 -10.09 7.99
N SER A 69 -22.10 -11.07 8.18
CA SER A 69 -22.40 -12.36 8.79
C SER A 69 -21.16 -12.93 9.47
N LEU A 70 -21.26 -14.14 10.02
CA LEU A 70 -20.11 -14.81 10.65
C LEU A 70 -19.02 -15.17 9.62
N GLN A 71 -19.41 -15.42 8.36
CA GLN A 71 -18.49 -15.79 7.26
C GLN A 71 -18.30 -14.71 6.21
N GLN A 72 -18.99 -13.56 6.29
CA GLN A 72 -18.97 -12.57 5.20
C GLN A 72 -18.69 -11.15 5.69
N LEU A 73 -17.84 -10.47 4.93
CA LEU A 73 -17.49 -9.06 5.08
C LEU A 73 -17.97 -8.32 3.83
N SER A 74 -18.68 -7.21 4.02
CA SER A 74 -19.04 -6.29 2.94
C SER A 74 -18.07 -5.12 2.95
N CYS A 75 -17.34 -4.93 1.85
CA CYS A 75 -16.37 -3.87 1.69
C CYS A 75 -16.78 -2.89 0.59
N SER A 76 -16.55 -1.61 0.85
CA SER A 76 -16.73 -0.50 -0.10
C SER A 76 -15.47 0.37 -0.05
N ALA A 77 -15.00 0.80 -1.20
CA ALA A 77 -13.83 1.66 -1.33
C ALA A 77 -14.14 2.89 -2.17
N TYR A 78 -13.33 3.92 -1.99
CA TYR A 78 -13.35 5.12 -2.81
C TYR A 78 -11.91 5.62 -3.02
N ALA A 79 -11.70 6.37 -4.10
CA ALA A 79 -10.45 7.04 -4.35
C ALA A 79 -10.65 8.31 -5.19
N GLU A 80 -9.73 9.24 -5.04
CA GLU A 80 -9.72 10.54 -5.72
C GLU A 80 -8.28 10.91 -6.11
N GLY A 81 -8.14 11.89 -7.01
CA GLY A 81 -6.86 12.27 -7.59
C GLY A 81 -6.43 11.33 -8.71
N GLY A 82 -5.12 11.26 -8.95
CA GLY A 82 -4.53 10.48 -10.03
C GLY A 82 -4.71 11.08 -11.42
N SER A 83 -4.10 10.43 -12.40
CA SER A 83 -4.26 10.77 -13.81
C SER A 83 -5.26 9.83 -14.46
N GLY A 84 -6.49 10.29 -14.65
CA GLY A 84 -7.54 9.57 -15.41
C GLY A 84 -8.30 8.51 -14.61
N PRO A 85 -8.89 7.51 -15.29
CA PRO A 85 -9.65 6.45 -14.66
C PRO A 85 -8.83 5.69 -13.61
N LEU A 86 -9.47 5.35 -12.49
CA LEU A 86 -8.87 4.61 -11.39
C LEU A 86 -9.33 3.16 -11.41
N THR A 87 -8.37 2.24 -11.38
CA THR A 87 -8.60 0.80 -11.32
C THR A 87 -8.48 0.31 -9.87
N PRO A 88 -9.58 -0.18 -9.26
CA PRO A 88 -9.57 -0.74 -7.91
C PRO A 88 -8.83 -2.08 -7.85
N LEU A 89 -7.89 -2.19 -6.91
CA LEU A 89 -7.10 -3.40 -6.65
C LEU A 89 -7.33 -3.86 -5.22
N TRP A 90 -7.65 -5.15 -5.06
CA TRP A 90 -7.96 -5.77 -3.78
C TRP A 90 -7.04 -6.95 -3.50
N GLN A 91 -6.70 -7.15 -2.22
CA GLN A 91 -5.93 -8.30 -1.75
C GLN A 91 -6.45 -8.73 -0.37
N GLN A 92 -6.40 -10.03 -0.09
CA GLN A 92 -6.62 -10.57 1.25
C GLN A 92 -5.30 -11.13 1.79
N ALA A 93 -4.98 -10.79 3.03
CA ALA A 93 -3.85 -11.31 3.76
C ALA A 93 -4.34 -12.06 5.01
N TYR A 94 -3.89 -13.29 5.19
CA TYR A 94 -4.23 -14.12 6.34
C TYR A 94 -3.06 -14.18 7.30
N GLN A 95 -3.31 -13.93 8.58
CA GLN A 95 -2.35 -14.13 9.66
C GLN A 95 -2.96 -15.08 10.69
N LEU A 96 -2.33 -16.23 10.91
CA LEU A 96 -2.81 -17.24 11.86
C LEU A 96 -2.53 -16.78 13.30
N SER A 97 -3.52 -16.90 14.18
CA SER A 97 -3.35 -16.61 15.61
C SER A 97 -2.24 -17.50 16.20
N GLY A 98 -1.28 -16.90 16.91
CA GLY A 98 -0.18 -17.64 17.57
C GLY A 98 1.05 -17.92 16.69
N GLN A 99 1.03 -17.52 15.41
CA GLN A 99 2.15 -17.67 14.48
C GLN A 99 2.44 -16.31 13.83
N TRP A 100 3.20 -15.46 14.53
CA TRP A 100 3.50 -14.08 14.09
C TRP A 100 4.20 -13.98 12.72
N GLU A 101 4.83 -15.07 12.27
CA GLU A 101 5.67 -15.12 11.07
C GLU A 101 4.94 -15.66 9.82
N TRP A 102 3.75 -16.24 9.96
CA TRP A 102 3.01 -16.80 8.83
C TRP A 102 1.91 -15.84 8.36
N ARG A 103 2.30 -14.93 7.46
CA ARG A 103 1.38 -14.08 6.68
C ARG A 103 1.27 -14.61 5.26
N VAL A 104 0.06 -14.99 4.85
CA VAL A 104 -0.22 -15.44 3.48
C VAL A 104 -0.98 -14.35 2.75
N ASN A 105 -0.38 -13.80 1.70
CA ASN A 105 -0.99 -12.76 0.88
C ASN A 105 -1.54 -13.37 -0.42
N MET A 106 -2.84 -13.24 -0.66
CA MET A 106 -3.47 -13.61 -1.93
C MET A 106 -3.02 -12.67 -3.05
N PRO A 107 -3.03 -13.05 -4.33
CA PRO A 107 -2.67 -12.10 -5.39
C PRO A 107 -3.60 -10.88 -5.43
N TRP A 108 -3.05 -9.73 -5.80
CA TRP A 108 -3.84 -8.54 -6.10
C TRP A 108 -4.78 -8.83 -7.26
N SER A 109 -6.04 -8.43 -7.11
CA SER A 109 -7.10 -8.67 -8.10
C SER A 109 -7.84 -7.37 -8.41
N GLU A 110 -8.12 -7.16 -9.70
CA GLU A 110 -8.95 -6.06 -10.18
C GLU A 110 -10.43 -6.43 -10.00
N ILE A 111 -11.07 -5.80 -9.01
CA ILE A 111 -12.46 -6.10 -8.59
C ILE A 111 -13.21 -4.79 -8.41
N ALA A 112 -14.53 -4.81 -8.58
CA ALA A 112 -15.40 -3.66 -8.35
C ALA A 112 -15.13 -2.92 -7.03
N TRP A 113 -15.48 -1.63 -6.99
CA TRP A 113 -15.36 -0.73 -5.83
C TRP A 113 -16.09 -1.20 -4.57
N SER A 114 -17.03 -2.13 -4.72
CA SER A 114 -17.69 -2.80 -3.62
C SER A 114 -17.65 -4.30 -3.85
N HIS A 115 -17.32 -5.05 -2.79
CA HIS A 115 -17.09 -6.48 -2.88
C HIS A 115 -17.42 -7.18 -1.55
N VAL A 116 -17.97 -8.40 -1.65
CA VAL A 116 -18.22 -9.26 -0.49
C VAL A 116 -17.11 -10.31 -0.43
N LEU A 117 -16.42 -10.36 0.70
CA LEU A 117 -15.30 -11.26 0.97
C LEU A 117 -15.71 -12.32 1.99
N TYR A 118 -15.16 -13.52 1.84
CA TYR A 118 -15.31 -14.58 2.83
C TYR A 118 -14.30 -14.41 3.96
N CYS A 119 -14.81 -14.50 5.19
CA CYS A 119 -14.05 -14.43 6.43
C CYS A 119 -13.79 -15.86 6.92
N GLU A 120 -12.87 -16.54 6.25
CA GLU A 120 -12.51 -17.93 6.57
C GLU A 120 -11.08 -17.99 7.11
N ALA A 121 -10.89 -18.77 8.17
CA ALA A 121 -9.54 -19.13 8.61
C ALA A 121 -8.99 -20.21 7.65
N PRO A 122 -7.70 -20.17 7.27
CA PRO A 122 -7.11 -21.23 6.46
C PRO A 122 -7.39 -22.59 7.10
N SER A 123 -7.96 -23.52 6.32
CA SER A 123 -8.50 -24.83 6.78
C SER A 123 -7.51 -25.74 7.51
N ALA A 124 -6.24 -25.34 7.62
CA ALA A 124 -5.19 -26.06 8.33
C ALA A 124 -5.15 -25.76 9.85
N SER A 125 -5.84 -24.73 10.33
CA SER A 125 -5.86 -24.37 11.75
C SER A 125 -7.27 -24.34 12.32
N SER A 126 -7.48 -25.02 13.46
CA SER A 126 -8.67 -24.84 14.31
C SER A 126 -8.74 -23.45 14.97
N ASP A 127 -7.70 -22.64 14.77
CA ASP A 127 -7.54 -21.34 15.38
C ASP A 127 -8.19 -20.23 14.53
N SER A 128 -8.60 -19.16 15.22
CA SER A 128 -9.01 -17.93 14.54
C SER A 128 -7.87 -17.35 13.72
N ALA A 129 -8.17 -16.88 12.51
CA ALA A 129 -7.24 -16.13 11.67
C ALA A 129 -7.58 -14.64 11.70
N LEU A 130 -6.56 -13.78 11.74
CA LEU A 130 -6.70 -12.38 11.42
C LEU A 130 -6.68 -12.24 9.89
N VAL A 131 -7.83 -11.91 9.31
CA VAL A 131 -7.98 -11.59 7.89
C VAL A 131 -7.84 -10.09 7.72
N GLN A 132 -6.83 -9.67 6.98
CA GLN A 132 -6.61 -8.28 6.61
C GLN A 132 -6.99 -8.08 5.15
N VAL A 133 -7.96 -7.20 4.92
CA VAL A 133 -8.38 -6.77 3.60
C VAL A 133 -7.56 -5.54 3.24
N GLU A 134 -6.86 -5.62 2.12
CA GLU A 134 -6.01 -4.55 1.59
C GLU A 134 -6.60 -4.00 0.28
N PHE A 135 -6.49 -2.69 0.12
CA PHE A 135 -7.00 -1.96 -1.02
C PHE A 135 -6.01 -0.90 -1.47
N LYS A 136 -5.86 -0.77 -2.78
CA LYS A 136 -5.20 0.35 -3.45
C LYS A 136 -5.88 0.60 -4.79
N VAL A 137 -5.54 1.71 -5.42
CA VAL A 137 -5.97 1.98 -6.80
C VAL A 137 -4.76 2.21 -7.69
N ARG A 138 -4.92 1.92 -8.97
CA ARG A 138 -3.94 2.25 -10.02
C ARG A 138 -4.60 3.21 -11.01
N ASP A 139 -3.95 4.32 -11.31
CA ASP A 139 -4.45 5.25 -12.33
C ASP A 139 -4.09 4.81 -13.75
N SER A 140 -4.54 5.57 -14.76
CA SER A 140 -4.26 5.25 -16.17
C SER A 140 -2.79 5.44 -16.59
N ALA A 141 -2.01 6.18 -15.80
CA ALA A 141 -0.57 6.31 -15.97
C ALA A 141 0.22 5.17 -15.28
N GLY A 142 -0.47 4.27 -14.57
CA GLY A 142 0.14 3.17 -13.84
C GLY A 142 0.62 3.54 -12.42
N VAL A 143 0.30 4.74 -11.94
CA VAL A 143 0.64 5.20 -10.59
C VAL A 143 -0.31 4.55 -9.59
N GLU A 144 0.25 3.91 -8.55
CA GLU A 144 -0.52 3.27 -7.50
C GLU A 144 -0.66 4.16 -6.26
N SER A 145 -1.81 4.11 -5.59
CA SER A 145 -2.00 4.74 -4.28
C SER A 145 -1.25 3.99 -3.17
N GLU A 146 -1.12 4.63 -2.01
CA GLU A 146 -0.81 3.93 -0.76
C GLU A 146 -1.80 2.77 -0.51
N VAL A 147 -1.33 1.69 0.12
CA VAL A 147 -2.19 0.57 0.53
C VAL A 147 -2.96 0.95 1.79
N LYS A 148 -4.28 0.86 1.73
CA LYS A 148 -5.16 0.95 2.89
C LYS A 148 -5.61 -0.43 3.31
N SER A 149 -5.77 -0.65 4.61
CA SER A 149 -6.14 -1.95 5.13
C SER A 149 -7.10 -1.89 6.31
N THR A 150 -7.84 -2.98 6.49
CA THR A 150 -8.74 -3.20 7.60
C THR A 150 -8.69 -4.67 7.99
N SER A 151 -8.79 -4.97 9.28
CA SER A 151 -8.54 -6.32 9.79
C SER A 151 -9.72 -6.86 10.57
N PHE A 152 -10.00 -8.15 10.40
CA PHE A 152 -11.10 -8.87 11.03
C PHE A 152 -10.59 -10.19 11.61
N TYR A 153 -11.01 -10.53 12.82
CA TYR A 153 -10.81 -11.87 13.35
C TYR A 153 -11.88 -12.79 12.79
N CYS A 154 -11.47 -13.80 12.02
CA CYS A 154 -12.30 -14.82 11.39
C CYS A 154 -12.08 -16.15 12.11
N THR A 155 -13.17 -16.81 12.49
CA THR A 155 -13.12 -18.14 13.08
C THR A 155 -13.50 -19.17 12.03
N PRO A 156 -12.87 -20.35 12.01
CA PRO A 156 -13.44 -21.49 11.32
C PRO A 156 -14.73 -21.84 12.05
N GLU A 157 -15.88 -21.39 11.56
CA GLU A 157 -17.15 -21.71 12.22
C GLU A 157 -17.32 -23.23 12.27
N SER A 158 -17.44 -23.76 13.50
CA SER A 158 -17.85 -25.13 13.74
C SER A 158 -19.20 -25.36 13.07
N ILE A 159 -19.23 -26.27 12.11
CA ILE A 159 -20.45 -26.80 11.46
C ILE A 159 -21.40 -27.49 12.47
N ASP A 160 -21.08 -27.54 13.77
CA ASP A 160 -21.83 -28.29 14.81
C ASP A 160 -22.30 -27.45 16.02
N LEU A 161 -22.98 -26.31 15.81
CA LEU A 161 -23.69 -25.60 16.91
C LEU A 161 -25.23 -25.70 16.87
N PHE A 162 -25.80 -26.54 16.00
CA PHE A 162 -27.23 -26.87 16.07
C PHE A 162 -27.50 -28.39 16.04
N PRO A 163 -27.19 -29.14 17.11
CA PRO A 163 -27.70 -30.50 17.26
C PRO A 163 -29.25 -30.55 17.37
N GLU A 164 -29.92 -29.44 17.68
CA GLU A 164 -31.37 -29.39 17.87
C GLU A 164 -32.23 -29.39 16.58
N LEU A 165 -31.60 -29.34 15.40
CA LEU A 165 -32.33 -29.44 14.12
C LEU A 165 -32.32 -30.85 13.50
N ARG A 166 -31.78 -31.86 14.21
CA ARG A 166 -32.03 -33.28 13.87
C ARG A 166 -33.27 -33.76 14.64
N LYS A 167 -34.45 -33.46 14.10
CA LYS A 167 -35.67 -34.21 14.43
C LYS A 167 -35.75 -35.47 13.57
#